data_AF-A0A936BYV1-F1
#
_entry.id   AF-A0A936BYV1-F1
#
_cell.length_a   1.000
_cell.length_b   1.000
_cell.length_c   1.000
_cell.angle_alpha   90.00
_cell.angle_beta   90.00
_cell.angle_gamma   90.00
#
_symmetry.space_group_name_H-M   'P 1'
#
loop_
_entity.id
_entity.type
_entity.pdbx_description
1 polymer ?
#
loop_
_entity_poly.entity_id
_entity_poly.type
_entity_poly.pdbx_seq_one_letter_code
_entity_poly.pdbx_strand_id
1 'polypeptide(L)'
;MTLVHVVPGSLAPREQRDAERDAKQSLSEEARHLAASLPNSVRVQAVVKVGGAAREITELARTQAADLIVMGRGGGRALRDTFLGSTAERVMRTAKLPVLAVRLAPRTAYRRPAMAIDLDESASRVFSWLLRMLPPPRPRIEIVHALQSPC
;
A
#
# COMPACT_ATOMS: atom_id res chain seq x y z
N MET A 1 -6.30 -11.65 0.79
CA MET A 1 -5.68 -10.40 0.31
C MET A 1 -5.83 -10.31 -1.20
N THR A 2 -5.83 -9.09 -1.73
CA THR A 2 -5.98 -8.82 -3.17
C THR A 2 -4.76 -8.07 -3.67
N LEU A 3 -4.09 -8.61 -4.68
CA LEU A 3 -3.09 -7.92 -5.47
C LEU A 3 -3.81 -7.19 -6.60
N VAL A 4 -3.53 -5.90 -6.75
CA VAL A 4 -4.16 -5.07 -7.78
C VAL A 4 -3.10 -4.47 -8.69
N HIS A 5 -3.34 -4.58 -10.00
CA HIS A 5 -2.62 -3.82 -11.02
C HIS A 5 -3.61 -2.96 -11.80
N VAL A 6 -3.23 -1.71 -12.09
CA VAL A 6 -4.08 -0.80 -12.86
C VAL A 6 -3.37 -0.43 -14.17
N VAL A 7 -3.94 -0.89 -15.27
CA VAL A 7 -3.52 -0.48 -16.62
C VAL A 7 -4.02 0.93 -16.88
N PRO A 8 -3.17 1.85 -17.39
CA PRO A 8 -3.63 3.20 -17.71
C PRO A 8 -4.75 3.17 -18.76
N GLY A 9 -5.88 3.80 -18.44
CA GLY A 9 -7.01 3.93 -19.38
C GLY A 9 -6.78 4.96 -20.50
N SER A 10 -5.60 5.58 -20.55
CA SER A 10 -5.19 6.53 -21.59
C SER A 10 -4.51 5.88 -22.79
N LEU A 11 -4.27 4.56 -22.75
CA LEU A 11 -3.65 3.81 -23.83
C LEU A 11 -4.61 3.61 -25.00
N ALA A 12 -4.08 3.40 -26.21
CA ALA A 12 -4.91 3.04 -27.35
C ALA A 12 -5.60 1.68 -27.13
N PRO A 13 -6.79 1.40 -27.70
CA PRO A 13 -7.53 0.17 -27.41
C PRO A 13 -6.77 -1.15 -27.64
N ARG A 14 -5.87 -1.20 -28.63
CA ARG A 14 -5.03 -2.39 -28.89
C ARG A 14 -3.98 -2.55 -27.78
N GLU A 15 -3.20 -1.50 -27.53
CA GLU A 15 -2.17 -1.46 -26.50
C GLU A 15 -2.73 -1.72 -25.10
N GLN A 16 -3.91 -1.19 -24.80
CA GLN A 16 -4.59 -1.44 -23.54
C GLN A 16 -4.94 -2.92 -23.37
N ARG A 17 -5.47 -3.58 -24.42
CA ARG A 17 -5.80 -5.01 -24.36
C ARG A 17 -4.56 -5.87 -24.17
N ASP A 18 -3.48 -5.54 -24.86
CA ASP A 18 -2.20 -6.24 -24.74
C ASP A 18 -1.62 -6.05 -23.32
N ALA A 19 -1.60 -4.81 -22.83
CA ALA A 19 -1.16 -4.49 -21.47
C ALA A 19 -2.04 -5.16 -20.39
N GLU A 20 -3.36 -5.21 -20.58
CA GLU A 20 -4.26 -5.93 -19.69
C GLU A 20 -3.97 -7.43 -19.66
N ARG A 21 -3.70 -8.03 -20.83
CA ARG A 21 -3.36 -9.45 -20.94
C ARG A 21 -2.05 -9.75 -20.23
N ASP A 22 -1.02 -8.97 -20.50
CA ASP A 22 0.31 -9.14 -19.90
C ASP A 22 0.27 -8.90 -18.39
N ALA A 23 -0.48 -7.89 -17.93
CA ALA A 23 -0.71 -7.63 -16.52
C ALA A 23 -1.47 -8.76 -15.83
N LYS A 24 -2.51 -9.32 -16.48
CA LYS A 24 -3.27 -10.45 -15.93
C LYS A 24 -2.37 -11.67 -15.75
N GLN A 25 -1.54 -11.98 -16.74
CA GLN A 25 -0.60 -13.09 -16.66
C GLN A 25 0.40 -12.87 -15.52
N SER A 26 1.15 -11.76 -15.56
CA SER A 26 2.21 -11.46 -14.58
C SER A 26 1.67 -11.40 -13.15
N LEU A 27 0.51 -10.76 -12.94
CA LEU A 27 -0.10 -10.64 -11.62
C LEU A 27 -0.62 -11.99 -11.10
N SER A 28 -1.11 -12.86 -11.99
CA SER A 28 -1.55 -14.20 -11.62
C SER A 28 -0.38 -15.11 -11.23
N GLU A 29 0.75 -14.99 -11.91
CA GLU A 29 1.99 -15.70 -11.57
C GLU A 29 2.51 -15.25 -10.21
N GLU A 30 2.60 -13.94 -9.97
CA GLU A 30 2.99 -13.39 -8.67
C GLU A 30 2.05 -13.81 -7.54
N ALA A 31 0.73 -13.80 -7.78
CA ALA A 31 -0.26 -14.26 -6.80
C ALA A 31 -0.06 -15.73 -6.43
N ARG A 32 0.27 -16.60 -7.40
CA ARG A 32 0.58 -18.01 -7.15
C ARG A 32 1.87 -18.17 -6.36
N HIS A 33 2.92 -17.44 -6.71
CA HIS A 33 4.19 -17.47 -5.99
C HIS A 33 4.02 -17.04 -4.53
N LEU A 34 3.28 -15.95 -4.29
CA LEU A 34 2.98 -15.50 -2.94
C LEU A 34 2.13 -16.51 -2.18
N ALA A 35 1.07 -17.04 -2.78
CA ALA A 35 0.22 -18.05 -2.16
C ALA A 35 1.00 -19.30 -1.72
N ALA A 36 2.00 -19.72 -2.50
CA ALA A 36 2.85 -20.88 -2.18
C ALA A 36 3.77 -20.66 -0.97
N SER A 37 4.08 -19.40 -0.63
CA SER A 37 4.96 -19.04 0.50
C SER A 37 4.20 -18.62 1.77
N LEU A 38 2.86 -18.55 1.69
CA LEU A 38 2.00 -18.11 2.78
C LEU A 38 1.24 -19.29 3.42
N PRO A 39 0.76 -19.14 4.67
CA PRO A 39 -0.11 -20.14 5.27
C PRO A 39 -1.37 -20.38 4.43
N ASN A 40 -1.88 -21.63 4.39
CA ASN A 40 -3.10 -21.99 3.64
C ASN A 40 -4.35 -21.20 4.04
N SER A 41 -4.36 -20.57 5.22
CA SER A 41 -5.45 -19.68 5.66
C SER A 41 -5.49 -18.35 4.90
N VAL A 42 -4.43 -18.02 4.15
CA VAL A 42 -4.30 -16.76 3.43
C VAL A 42 -4.65 -16.96 1.96
N ARG A 43 -5.86 -16.52 1.57
CA ARG A 43 -6.27 -16.49 0.16
C ARG A 43 -5.64 -15.29 -0.55
N VAL A 44 -5.03 -15.51 -1.72
CA VAL A 44 -4.46 -14.45 -2.58
C VAL A 44 -5.28 -14.37 -3.87
N GLN A 45 -5.75 -13.17 -4.21
CA GLN A 45 -6.48 -12.89 -5.45
C GLN A 45 -5.70 -11.89 -6.31
N ALA A 46 -5.67 -12.08 -7.62
CA ALA A 46 -5.15 -11.12 -8.60
C ALA A 46 -6.30 -10.38 -9.29
N VAL A 47 -6.25 -9.05 -9.31
CA VAL A 47 -7.25 -8.21 -9.98
C VAL A 47 -6.55 -7.19 -10.87
N VAL A 48 -6.92 -7.15 -12.14
CA VAL A 48 -6.49 -6.11 -13.08
C VAL A 48 -7.64 -5.15 -13.33
N LYS A 49 -7.36 -3.85 -13.19
CA LYS A 49 -8.29 -2.76 -13.46
C LYS A 49 -7.74 -1.89 -14.59
N VAL A 50 -8.61 -1.12 -15.21
CA VAL A 50 -8.22 -0.11 -16.21
C VAL A 50 -8.71 1.24 -15.73
N GLY A 51 -7.84 2.25 -15.79
CA GLY A 51 -8.21 3.62 -15.49
C GLY A 51 -7.12 4.37 -14.74
N GLY A 52 -7.56 5.32 -13.90
CA GLY A 52 -6.67 6.07 -13.03
C GLY A 52 -6.30 5.27 -11.80
N ALA A 53 -5.02 4.91 -11.65
CA ALA A 53 -4.53 4.01 -10.59
C ALA A 53 -5.08 4.34 -9.18
N ALA A 54 -4.98 5.59 -8.74
CA ALA A 54 -5.47 5.99 -7.42
C ALA A 54 -6.99 5.80 -7.23
N ARG A 55 -7.78 6.08 -8.29
CA ARG A 55 -9.24 5.90 -8.26
C ARG A 55 -9.60 4.41 -8.22
N GLU A 56 -8.99 3.61 -9.09
CA GLU A 56 -9.28 2.17 -9.16
C GLU A 56 -8.84 1.44 -7.89
N ILE A 57 -7.70 1.82 -7.28
CA ILE A 57 -7.21 1.25 -6.02
C ILE A 57 -8.18 1.57 -4.88
N THR A 58 -8.58 2.84 -4.72
CA THR A 58 -9.45 3.26 -3.61
C THR A 58 -10.87 2.68 -3.77
N GLU A 59 -11.38 2.61 -4.99
CA GLU A 59 -12.68 2.02 -5.28
C GLU A 59 -12.68 0.49 -5.11
N LEU A 60 -11.61 -0.20 -5.52
CA LEU A 60 -11.47 -1.63 -5.25
C LEU A 60 -11.41 -1.92 -3.74
N ALA A 61 -10.61 -1.15 -3.00
CA ALA A 61 -10.53 -1.29 -1.54
C ALA A 61 -11.90 -1.09 -0.88
N ARG A 62 -12.67 -0.09 -1.33
CA ARG A 62 -14.04 0.17 -0.86
C ARG A 62 -14.99 -0.99 -1.18
N THR A 63 -15.00 -1.47 -2.43
CA THR A 63 -15.91 -2.54 -2.87
C THR A 63 -15.61 -3.89 -2.24
N GLN A 64 -14.35 -4.15 -1.90
CA GLN A 64 -13.93 -5.35 -1.18
C GLN A 64 -14.02 -5.22 0.35
N ALA A 65 -14.50 -4.09 0.87
CA ALA A 65 -14.52 -3.77 2.30
C ALA A 65 -13.15 -4.00 2.97
N ALA A 66 -12.07 -3.59 2.30
CA ALA A 66 -10.73 -3.73 2.82
C ALA A 66 -10.51 -2.79 4.03
N ASP A 67 -9.76 -3.26 5.04
CA ASP A 67 -9.42 -2.46 6.22
C ASP A 67 -8.07 -1.72 6.10
N LEU A 68 -7.27 -2.06 5.08
CA LEU A 68 -5.91 -1.54 4.87
C LEU A 68 -5.52 -1.59 3.39
N ILE A 69 -4.94 -0.50 2.89
CA ILE A 69 -4.25 -0.47 1.60
C ILE A 69 -2.75 -0.55 1.86
N VAL A 70 -2.06 -1.53 1.28
CA VAL A 70 -0.60 -1.66 1.34
C VAL A 70 -0.03 -1.30 -0.02
N MET A 71 0.94 -0.38 -0.07
CA MET A 71 1.60 0.03 -1.30
C MET A 71 3.11 -0.04 -1.16
N GLY A 72 3.77 -0.66 -2.14
CA GLY A 72 5.22 -0.62 -2.27
C GLY A 72 5.71 0.62 -3.02
N ARG A 73 7.03 0.73 -3.17
CA ARG A 73 7.65 1.69 -4.08
C ARG A 73 7.27 1.35 -5.53
N GLY A 74 6.73 2.31 -6.28
CA GLY A 74 6.41 2.11 -7.69
C GLY A 74 7.66 1.69 -8.49
N GLY A 75 7.53 0.62 -9.28
CA GLY A 75 8.63 -0.02 -10.04
C GLY A 75 9.08 0.73 -11.30
N GLY A 76 8.71 2.00 -11.49
CA GLY A 76 9.19 2.79 -12.61
C GLY A 76 10.67 3.12 -12.46
N ARG A 77 11.47 2.91 -13.53
CA ARG A 77 12.90 3.30 -13.63
C ARG A 77 13.17 4.78 -13.28
N ALA A 78 12.14 5.62 -13.23
CA ALA A 78 12.23 7.09 -13.12
C ALA A 78 12.13 7.67 -11.68
N LEU A 79 11.89 6.87 -10.63
CA LEU A 79 11.68 7.39 -9.27
C LEU A 79 12.89 7.15 -8.36
N ARG A 80 14.07 7.64 -8.74
CA ARG A 80 15.26 7.58 -7.88
C ARG A 80 15.21 8.61 -6.73
N ASP A 81 14.46 9.70 -6.88
CA ASP A 81 14.56 10.87 -6.00
C ASP A 81 13.29 11.20 -5.18
N THR A 82 12.22 10.39 -5.27
CA THR A 82 10.97 10.63 -4.52
C THR A 82 10.62 9.45 -3.60
N PHE A 83 10.30 9.75 -2.33
CA PHE A 83 9.95 8.76 -1.31
C PHE A 83 8.62 8.03 -1.61
N LEU A 84 7.64 8.78 -2.13
CA LEU A 84 6.32 8.28 -2.55
C LEU A 84 6.18 8.51 -4.06
N GLY A 85 5.81 7.47 -4.82
CA GLY A 85 5.45 7.66 -6.23
C GLY A 85 4.14 8.44 -6.36
N SER A 86 3.90 9.09 -7.51
CA SER A 86 2.70 9.92 -7.74
C SER A 86 1.37 9.18 -7.50
N THR A 87 1.31 7.88 -7.76
CA THR A 87 0.15 7.04 -7.41
C THR A 87 -0.04 6.93 -5.91
N ALA A 88 1.03 6.69 -5.15
CA ALA A 88 0.97 6.53 -3.70
C ALA A 88 0.52 7.81 -3.00
N GLU A 89 1.06 8.96 -3.41
CA GLU A 89 0.64 10.27 -2.90
C GLU A 89 -0.85 10.54 -3.17
N ARG A 90 -1.32 10.23 -4.39
CA ARG A 90 -2.74 10.39 -4.75
C ARG A 90 -3.64 9.47 -3.93
N VAL A 91 -3.23 8.23 -3.68
CA VAL A 91 -3.98 7.30 -2.82
C VAL A 91 -4.00 7.81 -1.38
N MET A 92 -2.87 8.19 -0.80
CA MET A 92 -2.82 8.71 0.58
C MET A 92 -3.71 9.94 0.79
N ARG A 93 -3.83 10.79 -0.23
CA ARG A 93 -4.70 11.98 -0.19
C ARG A 93 -6.19 11.68 -0.34
N THR A 94 -6.57 10.57 -0.96
CA THR A 94 -7.97 10.29 -1.34
C THR A 94 -8.58 9.08 -0.65
N ALA A 95 -7.75 8.19 -0.11
CA ALA A 95 -8.20 7.00 0.61
C ALA A 95 -8.92 7.40 1.91
N LYS A 96 -10.03 6.72 2.18
CA LYS A 96 -10.79 6.82 3.44
C LYS A 96 -10.41 5.73 4.44
N LEU A 97 -9.37 4.94 4.13
CA LEU A 97 -8.89 3.80 4.90
C LEU A 97 -7.42 4.00 5.24
N PRO A 98 -6.90 3.35 6.29
CA PRO A 98 -5.46 3.32 6.55
C PRO A 98 -4.65 2.90 5.33
N VAL A 99 -3.53 3.57 5.11
CA VAL A 99 -2.59 3.29 4.01
C VAL A 99 -1.21 3.03 4.60
N LEU A 100 -0.64 1.85 4.31
CA LEU A 100 0.71 1.47 4.68
C LEU A 100 1.62 1.56 3.44
N ALA A 101 2.51 2.55 3.43
CA ALA A 101 3.55 2.69 2.41
C ALA A 101 4.84 1.97 2.84
N VAL A 102 5.26 0.97 2.07
CA VAL A 102 6.43 0.15 2.35
C VAL A 102 7.56 0.50 1.38
N ARG A 103 8.59 1.18 1.89
CA ARG A 103 9.79 1.53 1.10
C ARG A 103 10.78 0.37 0.99
N LEU A 104 10.98 -0.36 2.09
CA LEU A 104 11.92 -1.47 2.21
C LEU A 104 11.20 -2.64 2.86
N ALA A 105 11.45 -3.85 2.35
CA ALA A 105 10.96 -5.05 2.99
C ALA A 105 11.56 -5.17 4.40
N PRO A 106 10.76 -5.42 5.45
CA PRO A 106 11.28 -5.63 6.79
C PRO A 106 12.17 -6.88 6.81
N ARG A 107 13.40 -6.73 7.33
CA ARG A 107 14.33 -7.87 7.50
C ARG A 107 13.94 -8.77 8.67
N THR A 108 13.28 -8.20 9.68
CA THR A 108 12.83 -8.87 10.91
C THR A 108 11.57 -8.19 11.42
N ALA A 109 10.91 -8.79 12.41
CA ALA A 109 9.79 -8.15 13.10
C ALA A 109 10.19 -6.79 13.69
N TYR A 110 9.28 -5.82 13.65
CA TYR A 110 9.51 -4.48 14.20
C TYR A 110 9.65 -4.52 15.72
N ARG A 111 10.90 -4.45 16.22
CA ARG A 111 11.20 -4.48 17.67
C ARG A 111 11.20 -3.11 18.35
N ARG A 112 11.39 -2.04 17.58
CA ARG A 112 11.48 -0.65 18.07
C ARG A 112 10.91 0.31 17.01
N PRO A 113 9.58 0.33 16.83
CA PRO A 113 8.95 1.29 15.92
C PRO A 113 9.01 2.70 16.51
N ALA A 114 9.26 3.68 15.65
CA ALA A 114 9.12 5.10 15.97
C ALA A 114 7.78 5.62 15.43
N MET A 115 7.11 6.45 16.23
CA MET A 115 5.89 7.13 15.85
C MET A 115 6.13 8.63 15.81
N ALA A 116 5.91 9.25 14.66
CA ALA A 116 5.82 10.70 14.53
C ALA A 116 4.34 11.10 14.60
N ILE A 117 4.00 11.94 15.58
CA ILE A 117 2.65 12.49 15.76
C ILE A 117 2.77 13.99 16.00
N ASP A 118 1.81 14.74 15.48
CA ASP A 118 1.53 16.09 15.98
C ASP A 118 0.76 15.94 17.30
N LEU A 119 0.98 16.81 18.29
CA LEU A 119 0.27 16.75 19.58
C LEU A 119 -1.19 17.23 19.47
N ASP A 120 -1.92 16.70 18.49
CA ASP A 120 -3.33 16.94 18.25
C ASP A 120 -4.18 15.70 18.59
N GLU A 121 -5.50 15.84 18.43
CA GLU A 121 -6.44 14.74 18.69
C GLU A 121 -6.26 13.54 17.73
N SER A 122 -5.58 13.76 16.60
CA SER A 122 -5.26 12.72 15.61
C SER A 122 -4.22 11.72 16.12
N ALA A 123 -3.35 12.11 17.06
CA ALA A 123 -2.34 11.25 17.66
C ALA A 123 -2.91 9.95 18.24
N SER A 124 -4.04 10.03 18.96
CA SER A 124 -4.69 8.88 19.59
C SER A 124 -5.16 7.82 18.59
N ARG A 125 -5.60 8.26 17.40
CA ARG A 125 -6.02 7.36 16.31
C ARG A 125 -4.83 6.60 15.73
N VAL A 126 -3.73 7.31 15.47
CA VAL A 126 -2.51 6.72 14.92
C VAL A 126 -1.91 5.72 15.90
N PHE A 127 -1.86 6.08 17.19
CA PHE A 127 -1.39 5.21 18.26
C PHE A 127 -2.21 3.91 18.38
N SER A 128 -3.54 4.04 18.38
CA SER A 128 -4.45 2.88 18.45
C SER A 128 -4.29 1.95 17.25
N TRP A 129 -4.09 2.51 16.05
CA TRP A 129 -3.87 1.72 14.84
C TRP A 129 -2.53 0.97 14.89
N LEU A 130 -1.44 1.64 15.30
CA LEU A 130 -0.13 1.01 15.42
C LEU A 130 -0.15 -0.20 16.37
N LEU A 131 -0.81 -0.07 17.52
CA LEU A 131 -0.90 -1.16 18.50
C LEU A 131 -1.63 -2.40 17.99
N ARG A 132 -2.57 -2.24 17.03
CA ARG A 132 -3.25 -3.37 16.38
C ARG A 132 -2.37 -4.07 15.34
N MET A 133 -1.43 -3.35 14.75
CA MET A 133 -0.54 -3.85 13.69
C MET A 133 0.69 -4.58 14.24
N LEU A 134 1.14 -4.24 15.45
CA LEU A 134 2.34 -4.83 16.05
C LEU A 134 2.00 -6.14 16.77
N PRO A 135 2.58 -7.28 16.35
CA PRO A 135 2.30 -8.57 16.97
C PRO A 135 2.83 -8.61 18.41
N PRO A 136 2.20 -9.40 19.30
CA PRO A 136 2.77 -9.70 20.62
C PRO A 136 4.10 -10.45 20.51
N PRO A 137 5.04 -10.27 21.47
CA PRO A 137 5.01 -9.29 22.54
C PRO A 137 5.18 -7.86 22.01
N ARG A 138 4.43 -6.91 22.56
CA ARG A 138 4.44 -5.53 22.07
C ARG A 138 5.85 -4.93 22.19
N PRO A 139 6.43 -4.41 21.09
CA PRO A 139 7.73 -3.77 21.15
C PRO A 139 7.66 -2.48 21.98
N ARG A 140 8.81 -2.04 22.49
CA ARG A 140 8.94 -0.68 23.02
C ARG A 140 8.72 0.32 21.88
N ILE A 141 7.73 1.19 22.01
CA ILE A 141 7.41 2.24 21.03
C ILE A 141 8.12 3.53 21.46
N GLU A 142 8.83 4.15 20.53
CA GLU A 142 9.43 5.46 20.72
C GLU A 142 8.52 6.51 20.08
N ILE A 143 8.06 7.48 20.87
CA ILE A 143 7.20 8.58 20.41
C ILE A 143 8.09 9.79 20.18
N VAL A 144 8.06 10.30 18.95
CA VAL A 144 8.80 11.49 18.55
C VAL A 144 7.78 12.55 18.15
N HIS A 145 7.89 13.72 18.76
CA HIS A 145 7.16 14.91 18.35
C HIS A 145 8.16 15.90 17.76
N ALA A 146 7.89 16.39 16.55
CA ALA A 146 8.73 17.36 15.87
C ALA A 146 7.89 18.58 15.50
N LEU A 147 8.31 19.76 15.96
CA LEU A 147 7.70 21.03 15.58
C LEU A 147 8.55 21.65 14.46
N GLN A 148 7.94 21.93 13.31
CA GLN A 148 8.54 22.86 12.34
C GLN A 148 8.04 24.27 12.68
N SER A 149 8.96 25.17 13.02
CA SER A 149 8.64 26.60 13.09
C SER A 149 8.19 27.07 11.70
N PRO A 150 7.08 27.81 11.57
CA PRO A 150 6.73 28.43 10.30
C PRO A 150 7.87 29.38 9.91
N CYS A 151 8.42 29.19 8.71
CA CYS A 151 9.35 30.12 8.09
C CYS A 151 8.66 31.46 7.80
#